data_AF-A0A1I8AZY5-F1
#
_entry.id   AF-A0A1I8AZY5-F1
#
_cell.length_a   1.000
_cell.length_b   1.000
_cell.length_c   1.000
_cell.angle_alpha   90.00
_cell.angle_beta   90.00
_cell.angle_gamma   90.00
#
_symmetry.space_group_name_H-M   'P 1'
#
loop_
_entity.id
_entity.type
_entity.pdbx_description
1 polymer ?
#
loop_
_entity_poly.entity_id
_entity_poly.type
_entity_poly.pdbx_seq_one_letter_code
_entity_poly.pdbx_strand_id
1 'polypeptide(L)'
;MFNNLQVESKLDIFKYLNINQLTSVRQTNYYFNALIGRYEEELAWQKFYRIEITSFIHNNGRYKFIKPESGVFNLTVTSQIVGKYIETTKDYSNMINYIKFNCSWLKFNLSERAEFIKKEQVNFGLIQGLFSYYQLTNQHNPKVKFSIDYVERNELISHFKIERISG
;
A
#
# COMPACT_ATOMS: atom_id res chain seq x y z
N MET A 1 -6.03 -14.14 -33.82
CA MET A 1 -7.08 -13.12 -34.00
C MET A 1 -6.82 -11.86 -33.16
N PHE A 2 -6.41 -12.00 -31.89
CA PHE A 2 -6.16 -10.87 -30.97
C PHE A 2 -5.11 -9.84 -31.45
N ASN A 3 -4.06 -10.27 -32.17
CA ASN A 3 -3.01 -9.37 -32.66
C ASN A 3 -3.49 -8.36 -33.71
N ASN A 4 -4.59 -8.65 -34.42
CA ASN A 4 -5.11 -7.82 -35.49
C ASN A 4 -6.12 -6.77 -35.01
N LEU A 5 -6.44 -6.76 -33.71
CA LEU A 5 -7.28 -5.73 -33.11
C LEU A 5 -6.54 -4.39 -33.04
N GLN A 6 -7.29 -3.30 -33.14
CA GLN A 6 -6.80 -1.97 -32.83
C GLN A 6 -6.33 -1.90 -31.37
N VAL A 7 -5.43 -0.97 -31.08
CA VAL A 7 -4.81 -0.85 -29.76
C VAL A 7 -5.87 -0.61 -28.69
N GLU A 8 -6.83 0.27 -28.96
CA GLU A 8 -7.93 0.64 -28.08
C GLU A 8 -8.77 -0.58 -27.69
N SER A 9 -9.11 -1.44 -28.66
CA SER A 9 -9.86 -2.67 -28.39
C SER A 9 -9.06 -3.68 -27.56
N LYS A 10 -7.74 -3.75 -27.75
CA LYS A 10 -6.86 -4.60 -26.90
C LYS A 10 -6.83 -4.08 -25.47
N LEU A 11 -6.74 -2.75 -25.30
CA LEU A 11 -6.74 -2.12 -23.99
C LEU A 11 -8.06 -2.34 -23.26
N ASP A 12 -9.19 -2.22 -23.96
CA ASP A 12 -10.51 -2.48 -23.37
C ASP A 12 -10.65 -3.92 -22.89
N ILE A 13 -10.09 -4.90 -23.61
CA ILE A 13 -10.10 -6.29 -23.16
C ILE A 13 -9.23 -6.48 -21.91
N PHE A 14 -8.06 -5.82 -21.84
CA PHE A 14 -7.18 -5.91 -20.67
C PHE A 14 -7.84 -5.40 -19.38
N LYS A 15 -8.75 -4.43 -19.46
CA LYS A 15 -9.52 -3.93 -18.29
C LYS A 15 -10.40 -4.99 -17.64
N TYR A 16 -10.77 -6.05 -18.36
CA TYR A 16 -11.58 -7.16 -17.84
C TYR A 16 -10.77 -8.34 -17.31
N LEU A 17 -9.44 -8.34 -17.47
CA LEU A 17 -8.58 -9.40 -16.95
C LEU A 17 -8.31 -9.19 -15.46
N ASN A 18 -8.37 -10.27 -14.68
CA ASN A 18 -7.88 -10.23 -13.29
C ASN A 18 -6.33 -10.21 -13.24
N ILE A 19 -5.76 -9.94 -12.07
CA ILE A 19 -4.30 -9.77 -11.93
C ILE A 19 -3.50 -11.02 -12.35
N ASN A 20 -4.03 -12.22 -12.13
CA ASN A 20 -3.37 -13.46 -12.51
C ASN A 20 -3.38 -13.64 -14.03
N GLN A 21 -4.51 -13.36 -14.68
CA GLN A 21 -4.65 -13.39 -16.13
C GLN A 21 -3.76 -12.33 -16.80
N LEU A 22 -3.75 -11.10 -16.27
CA LEU A 22 -2.92 -10.02 -16.78
C LEU A 22 -1.42 -10.36 -16.65
N THR A 23 -1.01 -10.93 -15.50
CA THR A 23 0.37 -11.38 -15.27
C THR A 23 0.76 -12.49 -16.26
N SER A 24 -0.14 -13.45 -16.51
CA SER A 24 0.08 -14.50 -17.49
C SER A 24 0.25 -13.95 -18.91
N VAL A 25 -0.58 -12.98 -19.33
CA VAL A 25 -0.45 -12.31 -20.63
C VAL A 25 0.89 -11.59 -20.77
N ARG A 26 1.36 -10.90 -19.71
CA ARG A 26 2.67 -10.23 -19.70
C ARG A 26 3.83 -11.21 -19.82
N GLN A 27 3.76 -12.36 -19.15
CA GLN A 27 4.82 -13.36 -19.19
C GLN A 27 4.88 -14.12 -20.52
N THR A 28 3.73 -14.33 -21.16
CA THR A 28 3.63 -15.19 -22.35
C THR A 28 3.80 -14.42 -23.67
N ASN A 29 3.67 -13.09 -23.67
CA ASN A 29 3.72 -12.31 -24.89
C ASN A 29 4.47 -10.98 -24.71
N TYR A 30 5.65 -10.87 -25.32
CA TYR A 30 6.50 -9.67 -25.23
C TYR A 30 5.83 -8.42 -25.78
N TYR A 31 5.06 -8.52 -26.87
CA TYR A 31 4.32 -7.41 -27.45
C TYR A 31 3.25 -6.90 -26.48
N PHE A 32 2.47 -7.80 -25.86
CA PHE A 32 1.49 -7.39 -24.86
C PHE A 32 2.13 -6.89 -23.57
N ASN A 33 3.27 -7.43 -23.15
CA ASN A 33 4.02 -6.85 -22.04
C ASN A 33 4.45 -5.41 -22.32
N ALA A 34 4.99 -5.15 -23.52
CA ALA A 34 5.37 -3.80 -23.94
C ALA A 34 4.15 -2.88 -24.07
N LEU A 35 3.02 -3.39 -24.58
CA LEU A 35 1.77 -2.65 -24.72
C LEU A 35 1.17 -2.30 -23.34
N ILE A 36 1.09 -3.27 -22.43
CA ILE A 36 0.60 -3.06 -21.06
C ILE A 36 1.51 -2.08 -20.32
N GLY A 37 2.84 -2.21 -20.45
CA GLY A 37 3.79 -1.28 -19.83
C GLY A 37 3.66 0.14 -20.39
N ARG A 38 3.36 0.29 -21.69
CA ARG A 38 3.14 1.61 -22.31
C ARG A 38 1.87 2.30 -21.81
N TYR A 39 0.82 1.54 -21.54
CA TYR A 39 -0.50 2.03 -21.12
C TYR A 39 -0.82 1.70 -19.66
N GLU A 40 0.20 1.48 -18.82
CA GLU A 40 0.03 1.00 -17.44
C GLU A 40 -0.80 1.98 -16.58
N GLU A 41 -0.66 3.28 -16.83
CA GLU A 41 -1.42 4.34 -16.17
C GLU A 41 -2.91 4.38 -16.57
N GLU A 42 -3.22 3.96 -17.80
CA GLU A 42 -4.59 3.93 -18.35
C GLU A 42 -5.31 2.60 -18.03
N LEU A 43 -4.55 1.52 -17.95
CA LEU A 43 -5.09 0.16 -17.87
C LEU A 43 -5.48 -0.27 -16.47
N ALA A 44 -4.76 0.14 -15.43
CA ALA A 44 -4.79 -0.70 -14.22
C ALA A 44 -4.48 -0.03 -12.90
N TRP A 45 -5.00 1.16 -12.57
CA TRP A 45 -4.96 1.59 -11.17
C TRP A 45 -6.23 2.33 -10.77
N GLN A 46 -7.13 1.62 -10.07
CA GLN A 46 -8.12 2.31 -9.27
C GLN A 46 -7.36 3.10 -8.20
N LYS A 47 -7.34 4.43 -8.34
CA LYS A 47 -6.67 5.31 -7.39
C LYS A 47 -7.38 5.18 -6.06
N PHE A 48 -6.70 4.65 -5.07
CA PHE A 48 -7.23 4.60 -3.71
C PHE A 48 -6.73 5.82 -2.96
N TYR A 49 -7.66 6.70 -2.58
CA TYR A 49 -7.32 7.81 -1.70
C TYR A 49 -6.86 7.31 -0.32
N ARG A 50 -7.45 6.20 0.15
CA ARG A 50 -7.21 5.60 1.47
C ARG A 50 -7.33 4.09 1.42
N ILE A 51 -6.34 3.41 2.00
CA ILE A 51 -6.41 2.00 2.35
C ILE A 51 -6.37 1.91 3.89
N GLU A 52 -7.37 1.27 4.49
CA GLU A 52 -7.39 1.02 5.93
C GLU A 52 -7.56 -0.48 6.19
N ILE A 53 -6.65 -1.03 6.98
CA ILE A 53 -6.69 -2.42 7.43
C ILE A 53 -6.91 -2.42 8.93
N THR A 54 -8.05 -2.93 9.35
CA THR A 54 -8.48 -2.95 10.75
C THR A 54 -8.77 -4.37 11.21
N SER A 55 -8.19 -4.80 12.33
CA SER A 55 -8.62 -6.04 12.99
C SER A 55 -9.87 -5.75 13.83
N PHE A 56 -11.02 -6.24 13.42
CA PHE A 56 -12.23 -6.20 14.25
C PHE A 56 -12.30 -7.45 15.12
N ILE A 57 -12.43 -7.28 16.44
CA ILE A 57 -12.75 -8.38 17.36
C ILE A 57 -14.28 -8.65 17.32
N HIS A 58 -15.11 -7.68 16.90
CA HIS A 58 -16.55 -7.85 16.80
C HIS A 58 -17.19 -7.21 15.55
N ASN A 59 -18.21 -7.89 15.05
CA ASN A 59 -18.85 -7.77 13.75
C ASN A 59 -19.91 -6.63 13.65
N ASN A 60 -19.64 -5.46 14.24
CA ASN A 60 -20.66 -4.40 14.42
C ASN A 60 -20.56 -3.20 13.45
N GLY A 61 -19.87 -3.32 12.32
CA GLY A 61 -19.68 -2.22 11.37
C GLY A 61 -20.55 -2.31 10.11
N ARG A 62 -20.94 -1.14 9.56
CA ARG A 62 -21.56 -0.97 8.22
C ARG A 62 -20.60 -1.23 7.05
N TYR A 63 -19.56 -2.03 7.27
CA TYR A 63 -18.51 -2.25 6.27
C TYR A 63 -18.85 -3.47 5.43
N LYS A 64 -18.70 -3.34 4.10
CA LYS A 64 -18.74 -4.49 3.21
C LYS A 64 -17.40 -5.21 3.32
N PHE A 65 -17.38 -6.36 3.99
CA PHE A 65 -16.22 -7.22 4.02
C PHE A 65 -16.00 -7.80 2.63
N ILE A 66 -14.91 -7.40 1.99
CA ILE A 66 -14.41 -8.13 0.83
C ILE A 66 -13.56 -9.25 1.41
N LYS A 67 -14.05 -10.50 1.33
CA LYS A 67 -13.16 -11.65 1.54
C LYS A 67 -12.20 -11.65 0.35
N PRO A 68 -10.91 -11.36 0.51
CA PRO A 68 -9.97 -11.66 -0.55
C PRO A 68 -10.10 -13.17 -0.81
N GLU A 69 -10.30 -13.58 -2.05
CA GLU A 69 -10.24 -15.00 -2.39
C GLU A 69 -8.94 -15.55 -1.81
N SER A 70 -9.07 -16.55 -0.94
CA SER A 70 -7.99 -17.13 -0.15
C SER A 70 -6.94 -17.71 -1.09
N GLY A 71 -5.92 -16.92 -1.39
CA GLY A 71 -4.89 -17.25 -2.37
C GLY A 71 -4.29 -16.04 -3.11
N VAL A 72 -5.05 -14.95 -3.28
CA VAL A 72 -4.56 -13.78 -4.03
C VAL A 72 -3.70 -12.85 -3.16
N PHE A 73 -3.99 -12.77 -1.86
CA PHE A 73 -3.22 -12.00 -0.90
C PHE A 73 -3.04 -12.80 0.38
N ASN A 74 -2.03 -13.69 0.43
CA ASN A 74 -1.52 -14.16 1.71
C ASN A 74 -0.59 -13.07 2.27
N LEU A 75 -1.19 -11.93 2.60
CA LEU A 75 -0.48 -10.81 3.20
C LEU A 75 -0.28 -11.14 4.67
N THR A 76 0.80 -11.85 4.98
CA THR A 76 1.48 -11.67 6.27
C THR A 76 2.02 -10.25 6.23
N VAL A 77 1.18 -9.25 6.52
CA VAL A 77 1.59 -7.84 6.55
C VAL A 77 2.55 -7.71 7.71
N THR A 78 3.83 -7.92 7.42
CA THR A 78 4.88 -7.43 8.29
C THR A 78 5.10 -5.98 7.90
N SER A 79 5.25 -5.15 8.91
CA SER A 79 5.62 -3.74 8.77
C SER A 79 6.87 -3.51 7.90
N GLN A 80 7.80 -4.48 7.90
CA GLN A 80 8.98 -4.49 7.05
C GLN A 80 8.64 -4.52 5.55
N ILE A 81 7.59 -5.27 5.15
CA ILE A 81 7.14 -5.33 3.76
C ILE A 81 6.55 -3.97 3.34
N VAL A 82 5.78 -3.32 4.22
CA VAL A 82 5.17 -2.02 3.92
C VAL A 82 6.24 -0.93 3.74
N GLY A 83 7.20 -0.86 4.66
CA GLY A 83 8.32 0.09 4.54
C GLY A 83 9.15 -0.15 3.28
N LYS A 84 9.55 -1.41 3.05
CA LYS A 84 10.31 -1.79 1.84
C LYS A 84 9.55 -1.49 0.57
N TYR A 85 8.23 -1.73 0.53
CA TYR A 85 7.42 -1.45 -0.65
C TYR A 85 7.42 0.04 -0.98
N ILE A 86 7.19 0.91 0.01
CA ILE A 86 7.13 2.38 -0.20
C ILE A 86 8.49 2.96 -0.61
N GLU A 87 9.58 2.40 -0.09
CA GLU A 87 10.94 2.85 -0.42
C GLU A 87 11.37 2.46 -1.84
N THR A 88 10.99 1.26 -2.26
CA THR A 88 11.52 0.61 -3.47
C THR A 88 10.58 0.65 -4.67
N THR A 89 9.34 1.12 -4.51
CA THR A 89 8.44 1.28 -5.66
C THR A 89 8.94 2.40 -6.58
N LYS A 90 9.14 2.05 -7.86
CA LYS A 90 9.44 3.00 -8.93
C LYS A 90 8.23 3.90 -9.17
N ASP A 91 8.28 5.10 -8.60
CA ASP A 91 7.36 6.23 -8.80
C ASP A 91 5.84 5.93 -8.77
N TYR A 92 5.43 4.88 -8.04
CA TYR A 92 4.02 4.67 -7.67
C TYR A 92 3.59 5.56 -6.48
N SER A 93 4.28 6.68 -6.30
CA SER A 93 4.03 7.67 -5.24
C SER A 93 2.61 8.23 -5.28
N ASN A 94 1.97 8.21 -6.46
CA ASN A 94 0.59 8.65 -6.69
C ASN A 94 -0.48 7.61 -6.33
N MET A 95 -0.08 6.38 -6.04
CA MET A 95 -1.00 5.25 -5.93
C MET A 95 -1.61 5.12 -4.53
N ILE A 96 -0.86 5.53 -3.50
CA ILE A 96 -1.31 5.44 -2.12
C ILE A 96 -0.93 6.71 -1.37
N ASN A 97 -1.92 7.56 -1.14
CA ASN A 97 -1.74 8.78 -0.35
C ASN A 97 -1.79 8.49 1.16
N TYR A 98 -2.53 7.45 1.54
CA TYR A 98 -2.82 7.16 2.94
C TYR A 98 -2.99 5.65 3.16
N ILE A 99 -2.18 5.11 4.06
CA ILE A 99 -2.31 3.75 4.59
C ILE A 99 -2.47 3.85 6.10
N LYS A 100 -3.45 3.13 6.64
CA LYS A 100 -3.61 3.02 8.09
C LYS A 100 -3.89 1.59 8.51
N PHE A 101 -3.23 1.19 9.57
CA PHE A 101 -3.38 -0.09 10.22
C PHE A 101 -3.85 0.14 11.66
N ASN A 102 -5.05 -0.35 11.98
CA ASN A 102 -5.55 -0.42 13.35
C ASN A 102 -5.52 -1.88 13.79
N CYS A 103 -4.34 -2.38 14.08
CA CYS A 103 -4.12 -3.73 14.58
C CYS A 103 -2.90 -3.73 15.50
N SER A 104 -2.80 -4.76 16.35
CA SER A 104 -1.71 -4.91 17.30
C SER A 104 -0.57 -5.69 16.65
N TRP A 105 0.57 -5.05 16.44
CA TRP A 105 1.76 -5.63 15.84
C TRP A 105 2.91 -5.72 16.83
N LEU A 106 3.77 -6.72 16.66
CA LEU A 106 5.08 -6.70 17.31
C LEU A 106 5.85 -5.46 16.88
N LYS A 107 6.60 -4.90 17.83
CA LYS A 107 7.53 -3.81 17.54
C LYS A 107 8.48 -4.19 16.42
N PHE A 108 8.78 -3.23 15.56
CA PHE A 108 9.72 -3.38 14.45
C PHE A 108 10.55 -2.12 14.29
N ASN A 109 11.68 -2.27 13.61
CA ASN A 109 12.51 -1.15 13.23
C ASN A 109 12.07 -0.65 11.85
N LEU A 110 11.91 0.67 11.73
CA LEU A 110 11.79 1.31 10.43
C LEU A 110 13.13 1.23 9.68
N SER A 111 13.09 1.51 8.37
CA SER A 111 14.31 1.64 7.57
C SER A 111 15.26 2.68 8.16
N GLU A 112 16.56 2.46 7.99
CA GLU A 112 17.61 3.40 8.41
C GLU A 112 17.46 4.78 7.74
N ARG A 113 16.72 4.85 6.63
CA ARG A 113 16.41 6.08 5.90
C ARG A 113 15.22 6.85 6.49
N ALA A 114 14.49 6.26 7.43
CA ALA A 114 13.41 6.93 8.13
C ALA A 114 14.00 7.89 9.17
N GLU A 115 13.79 9.18 8.96
CA GLU A 115 14.22 10.25 9.85
C GLU A 115 13.25 10.33 11.04
N PHE A 116 13.78 10.16 12.24
CA PHE A 116 13.01 10.38 13.46
C PHE A 116 12.73 11.88 13.64
N ILE A 117 11.46 12.24 13.82
CA ILE A 117 11.04 13.62 14.01
C ILE A 117 10.82 13.92 15.49
N LYS A 118 9.93 13.17 16.13
CA LYS A 118 9.59 13.35 17.55
C LYS A 118 8.89 12.14 18.14
N LYS A 119 8.85 12.09 19.47
CA LYS A 119 8.09 11.12 20.26
C LYS A 119 7.31 11.86 21.34
N GLU A 120 6.03 11.53 21.48
CA GLU A 120 5.11 12.20 22.40
C GLU A 120 4.37 11.15 23.24
N GLN A 121 4.19 11.43 24.52
CA GLN A 121 3.34 10.61 25.38
C GLN A 121 1.89 11.02 25.15
N VAL A 122 1.02 10.04 24.92
CA VAL A 122 -0.38 10.24 24.59
C VAL A 122 -1.26 9.42 25.51
N ASN A 123 -2.28 10.09 26.06
CA ASN A 123 -3.25 9.46 26.95
C ASN A 123 -4.53 9.14 26.19
N PHE A 124 -4.88 7.86 26.13
CA PHE A 124 -6.13 7.39 25.55
C PHE A 124 -7.03 6.89 26.69
N GLY A 125 -7.56 7.83 27.48
CA GLY A 125 -8.28 7.53 28.71
C GLY A 125 -7.34 7.02 29.79
N LEU A 126 -7.59 5.80 30.29
CA LEU A 126 -6.76 5.17 31.33
C LEU A 126 -5.46 4.53 30.81
N ILE A 127 -5.23 4.56 29.49
CA ILE A 127 -4.11 3.89 28.85
C ILE A 127 -3.11 4.93 28.34
N GLN A 128 -1.85 4.80 28.76
CA GLN A 128 -0.74 5.58 28.22
C GLN A 128 -0.16 4.88 27.00
N GLY A 129 0.19 5.64 25.98
CA GLY A 129 0.93 5.17 24.81
C GLY A 129 2.01 6.17 24.42
N LEU A 130 2.91 5.72 23.56
CA LEU A 130 3.96 6.56 22.98
C LEU A 130 3.71 6.71 21.49
N PHE A 131 3.40 7.93 21.08
CA PHE A 131 3.25 8.30 19.68
C PHE A 131 4.61 8.64 19.11
N SER A 132 5.04 7.95 18.06
CA SER A 132 6.32 8.20 17.40
C SER A 132 6.07 8.68 15.99
N TYR A 133 6.79 9.72 15.58
CA TYR A 133 6.67 10.36 14.28
C TYR A 133 7.99 10.26 13.52
N TYR A 134 7.91 9.85 12.28
CA TYR A 134 9.02 9.70 11.36
C TYR A 134 8.68 10.31 10.01
N GLN A 135 9.72 10.63 9.25
CA GLN A 135 9.62 11.02 7.86
C GLN A 135 10.47 10.11 7.00
N LEU A 136 9.98 9.74 5.83
CA LEU A 136 10.69 8.87 4.89
C LEU A 136 10.67 9.50 3.50
N THR A 137 11.83 9.58 2.87
CA THR A 137 11.98 10.12 1.51
C THR A 137 12.08 8.98 0.51
N ASN A 138 11.29 9.01 -0.58
CA ASN A 138 11.35 7.96 -1.60
C ASN A 138 12.75 7.89 -2.23
N GLN A 139 13.25 6.67 -2.50
CA GLN A 139 14.61 6.48 -3.02
C GLN A 139 14.78 6.97 -4.46
N HIS A 140 13.72 6.87 -5.26
CA HIS A 140 13.73 7.18 -6.69
C HIS A 140 13.25 8.60 -6.99
N ASN A 141 12.45 9.20 -6.10
CA ASN A 141 11.93 10.55 -6.26
C ASN A 141 12.03 11.34 -4.94
N PRO A 142 13.15 12.06 -4.70
CA PRO A 142 13.37 12.80 -3.44
C PRO A 142 12.35 13.90 -3.14
N LYS A 143 11.56 14.34 -4.13
CA LYS A 143 10.47 15.29 -3.93
C LYS A 143 9.26 14.66 -3.24
N VAL A 144 9.16 13.32 -3.25
CA VAL A 144 8.10 12.58 -2.59
C VAL A 144 8.54 12.19 -1.19
N LYS A 145 7.83 12.71 -0.20
CA LYS A 145 8.03 12.41 1.23
C LYS A 145 6.78 11.79 1.82
N PHE A 146 6.99 10.94 2.82
CA PHE A 146 5.94 10.30 3.59
C PHE A 146 6.16 10.60 5.07
N SER A 147 5.06 10.93 5.75
CA SER A 147 4.98 10.89 7.21
C SER A 147 4.61 9.47 7.62
N ILE A 148 5.30 8.96 8.63
CA ILE A 148 5.01 7.67 9.24
C ILE A 148 4.78 7.94 10.71
N ASP A 149 3.67 7.47 11.24
CA ASP A 149 3.36 7.65 12.63
C ASP A 149 2.72 6.42 13.25
N TYR A 150 3.06 6.16 14.51
CA TYR A 150 2.53 4.99 15.20
C TYR A 150 2.50 5.11 16.71
N VAL A 151 1.62 4.32 17.32
CA VAL A 151 1.42 4.27 18.78
C VAL A 151 1.92 2.95 19.35
N GLU A 152 2.95 3.03 20.18
CA GLU A 152 3.50 1.93 20.96
C GLU A 152 2.78 1.81 22.32
N ARG A 153 2.31 0.60 22.66
CA ARG A 153 1.67 0.23 23.94
C ARG A 153 1.99 -1.22 24.27
N ASN A 154 2.44 -1.49 25.50
CA ASN A 154 2.75 -2.86 25.96
C ASN A 154 3.60 -3.64 24.95
N GLU A 155 4.66 -3.00 24.43
CA GLU A 155 5.58 -3.57 23.41
C GLU A 155 4.94 -3.86 22.03
N LEU A 156 3.69 -3.46 21.84
CA LEU A 156 2.95 -3.60 20.59
C LEU A 156 2.69 -2.25 19.93
N ILE A 157 2.60 -2.25 18.61
CA ILE A 157 2.15 -1.10 17.83
C ILE A 157 0.66 -1.28 17.58
N SER A 158 -0.16 -0.31 17.99
CA SER A 158 -1.64 -0.42 17.95
C SER A 158 -2.29 0.46 16.87
N HIS A 159 -1.55 1.46 16.41
CA HIS A 159 -1.92 2.37 15.34
C HIS A 159 -0.66 2.58 14.52
N PHE A 160 -0.71 2.32 13.22
CA PHE A 160 0.40 2.61 12.31
C PHE A 160 -0.18 3.25 11.06
N LYS A 161 0.31 4.44 10.74
CA LYS A 161 -0.16 5.26 9.65
C LYS A 161 1.02 5.67 8.79
N ILE A 162 0.80 5.67 7.48
CA ILE A 162 1.69 6.28 6.51
C ILE A 162 0.86 7.21 5.64
N GLU A 163 1.32 8.45 5.52
CA GLU A 163 0.65 9.47 4.73
C GLU A 163 1.65 10.26 3.91
N ARG A 164 1.38 10.42 2.62
CA ARG A 164 2.19 11.25 1.73
C ARG A 164 2.09 12.71 2.15
N ILE A 165 3.24 13.35 2.29
CA ILE A 165 3.33 14.79 2.54
C ILE A 165 3.15 15.46 1.18
N SER A 166 2.01 16.13 1.00
CA SER A 166 1.75 16.95 -0.18
C SER A 166 2.61 18.21 -0.06
N GLY A 167 3.48 18.44 -1.04
CA GLY A 167 4.23 19.68 -1.20
C GLY A 167 3.41 20.74 -1.91
#